data_AF-A0AAV2IQ04-F1
#
_entry.id   AF-A0AAV2IQ04-F1
#
_cell.length_a   1.000
_cell.length_b   1.000
_cell.length_c   1.000
_cell.angle_alpha   90.00
_cell.angle_beta   90.00
_cell.angle_gamma   90.00
#
_symmetry.space_group_name_H-M   'P 1'
#
loop_
_entity.id
_entity.type
_entity.pdbx_description
1 polymer ?
#
loop_
_entity_poly.entity_id
_entity_poly.type
_entity_poly.pdbx_seq_one_letter_code
_entity_poly.pdbx_strand_id
1 'polypeptide(L)'
;LDEIEEALIASDLGPTTAARVRERLANERFEKGLNEAAVRAIVADELEKILRPVAEPLEVIAFPRPQVILVVGVNGSGKTTTIAKLAHLFEEQDYSVLLAAGDTFRAAAIDQLKIWADRAGVP
;
A
#
# COMPACT_ATOMS: atom_id res chain seq x y z
N LEU A 1 -29.44 3.87 2.28
CA LEU A 1 -28.20 4.69 2.38
C LEU A 1 -27.43 4.27 3.61
N ASP A 2 -28.11 4.14 4.75
CA ASP A 2 -27.48 3.63 5.98
C ASP A 2 -26.91 2.21 5.79
N GLU A 3 -27.65 1.30 5.15
CA GLU A 3 -27.12 -0.04 4.78
C GLU A 3 -25.86 0.02 3.89
N ILE A 4 -25.73 1.04 3.04
CA ILE A 4 -24.54 1.22 2.18
C ILE A 4 -23.37 1.71 3.02
N GLU A 5 -23.61 2.65 3.94
CA GLU A 5 -22.59 3.13 4.87
C GLU A 5 -22.07 1.99 5.76
N GLU A 6 -22.97 1.18 6.32
CA GLU A 6 -22.63 0.01 7.12
C GLU A 6 -21.82 -1.01 6.30
N ALA A 7 -22.23 -1.28 5.04
CA ALA A 7 -21.49 -2.17 4.15
C ALA A 7 -20.08 -1.66 3.81
N LEU A 8 -19.92 -0.34 3.63
CA LEU A 8 -18.61 0.28 3.40
C LEU A 8 -17.72 0.15 4.65
N ILE A 9 -18.27 0.39 5.84
CA ILE A 9 -17.54 0.22 7.11
C ILE A 9 -17.13 -1.24 7.31
N ALA A 10 -18.04 -2.19 7.04
CA ALA A 10 -17.75 -3.62 7.10
C ALA A 10 -16.69 -4.07 6.07
N SER A 11 -16.43 -3.26 5.05
CA SER A 11 -15.39 -3.45 4.03
C SER A 11 -14.09 -2.71 4.36
N ASP A 12 -13.86 -2.37 5.63
CA ASP A 12 -12.68 -1.67 6.15
C ASP A 12 -12.52 -0.21 5.68
N LEU A 13 -13.57 0.44 5.14
CA LEU A 13 -13.55 1.90 5.01
C LEU A 13 -13.80 2.54 6.37
N GLY A 14 -12.91 3.44 6.77
CA GLY A 14 -13.08 4.20 8.01
C GLY A 14 -14.43 4.95 8.03
N PRO A 15 -15.06 5.11 9.22
CA PRO A 15 -16.39 5.73 9.34
C PRO A 15 -16.50 7.11 8.68
N THR A 16 -15.44 7.92 8.77
CA THR A 16 -15.38 9.24 8.13
C THR A 16 -15.50 9.16 6.60
N THR A 17 -14.85 8.18 5.97
CA THR A 17 -14.92 7.98 4.51
C THR A 17 -16.28 7.45 4.10
N ALA A 18 -16.83 6.49 4.84
CA ALA A 18 -18.16 5.93 4.58
C ALA A 18 -19.26 7.00 4.67
N ALA A 19 -19.21 7.87 5.69
CA ALA A 19 -20.15 8.97 5.85
C ALA A 19 -20.10 9.98 4.68
N ARG A 20 -18.89 10.32 4.21
CA ARG A 20 -18.70 11.20 3.03
C ARG A 20 -19.30 10.59 1.76
N VAL A 21 -19.09 9.29 1.54
CA VAL A 21 -19.69 8.58 0.40
C VAL A 21 -21.22 8.58 0.49
N ARG A 22 -21.78 8.29 1.67
CA ARG A 22 -23.23 8.33 1.93
C ARG A 22 -23.83 9.70 1.64
N GLU A 23 -23.18 10.77 2.05
CA GLU A 23 -23.63 12.14 1.78
C GLU A 23 -23.67 12.46 0.27
N ARG A 24 -22.62 12.10 -0.48
CA ARG A 24 -22.61 12.27 -1.94
C ARG A 24 -23.69 11.44 -2.62
N LEU A 25 -23.89 10.19 -2.18
CA LEU A 25 -24.96 9.33 -2.69
C LEU A 25 -26.34 9.90 -2.42
N ALA A 26 -26.57 10.52 -1.25
CA ALA A 26 -27.82 11.18 -0.93
C ALA A 26 -28.11 12.30 -1.94
N ASN A 27 -27.13 13.17 -2.18
CA ASN A 27 -27.26 14.30 -3.09
C ASN A 27 -27.52 13.86 -4.54
N GLU A 28 -26.78 12.87 -5.05
CA GLU A 28 -26.98 12.38 -6.43
C GLU A 28 -28.30 11.62 -6.62
N ARG A 29 -28.79 10.93 -5.58
CA ARG A 29 -30.11 10.27 -5.61
C ARG A 29 -31.22 11.27 -5.90
N PHE A 30 -31.16 12.44 -5.28
CA PHE A 30 -32.16 13.50 -5.47
C PHE A 30 -32.13 14.08 -6.88
N GLU A 31 -30.97 14.08 -7.55
CA GLU A 31 -30.82 14.67 -8.88
C GLU A 31 -31.14 13.73 -10.05
N LYS A 32 -30.72 12.45 -9.99
CA LYS A 32 -30.72 11.56 -11.19
C LYS A 32 -31.21 10.13 -10.94
N GLY A 33 -31.55 9.77 -9.71
CA GLY A 33 -31.82 8.39 -9.32
C GLY A 33 -30.52 7.58 -9.19
N LEU A 34 -30.45 6.71 -8.18
CA LEU A 34 -29.27 5.89 -7.91
C LEU A 34 -29.34 4.56 -8.67
N ASN A 35 -28.28 4.24 -9.40
CA ASN A 35 -28.00 2.89 -9.91
C ASN A 35 -26.62 2.42 -9.42
N GLU A 36 -26.33 1.14 -9.57
CA GLU A 36 -25.08 0.54 -9.08
C GLU A 36 -23.82 1.19 -9.68
N ALA A 37 -23.87 1.58 -10.95
CA ALA A 37 -22.74 2.23 -11.62
C ALA A 37 -22.42 3.61 -11.00
N ALA A 38 -23.45 4.40 -10.70
CA ALA A 38 -23.28 5.68 -10.00
C ALA A 38 -22.70 5.48 -8.60
N VAL A 39 -23.15 4.45 -7.88
CA VAL A 39 -22.60 4.12 -6.55
C VAL A 39 -21.11 3.81 -6.63
N ARG A 40 -20.70 2.93 -7.55
CA ARG A 40 -19.29 2.57 -7.75
C ARG A 40 -18.44 3.78 -8.13
N ALA A 41 -18.96 4.66 -8.99
CA ALA A 41 -18.26 5.87 -9.40
C ALA A 41 -18.04 6.83 -8.22
N ILE A 42 -19.06 7.09 -7.40
CA ILE A 42 -18.92 7.95 -6.22
C ILE A 42 -17.90 7.37 -5.24
N VAL A 43 -17.96 6.06 -4.97
CA VAL A 43 -17.00 5.39 -4.08
C VAL A 43 -15.57 5.54 -4.61
N ALA A 44 -15.35 5.28 -5.90
CA ALA A 44 -14.03 5.40 -6.53
C ALA A 44 -13.49 6.83 -6.45
N ASP A 45 -14.31 7.83 -6.77
CA ASP A 45 -13.94 9.24 -6.70
C ASP A 45 -13.52 9.66 -5.28
N GLU A 46 -14.25 9.22 -4.26
CA GLU A 46 -13.92 9.56 -2.86
C GLU A 46 -12.64 8.88 -2.39
N LEU A 47 -12.43 7.61 -2.76
CA LEU A 47 -11.18 6.90 -2.49
C LEU A 47 -10.00 7.57 -3.19
N GLU A 48 -10.17 7.95 -4.46
CA GLU A 48 -9.12 8.62 -5.23
C GLU A 48 -8.71 9.96 -4.59
N LYS A 49 -9.67 10.78 -4.15
CA LYS A 49 -9.36 12.04 -3.44
C LYS A 49 -8.56 11.82 -2.16
N ILE A 50 -8.77 10.72 -1.47
CA ILE A 50 -8.07 10.38 -0.22
C ILE A 50 -6.66 9.86 -0.53
N LEU A 51 -6.52 9.01 -1.56
CA LEU A 51 -5.26 8.34 -1.88
C LEU A 51 -4.31 9.21 -2.70
N ARG A 52 -4.82 10.06 -3.59
CA ARG A 52 -4.00 10.84 -4.53
C ARG A 52 -2.92 11.70 -3.84
N PRO A 53 -3.16 12.38 -2.70
CA PRO A 53 -2.13 13.17 -2.02
C PRO A 53 -0.97 12.36 -1.42
N VAL A 54 -1.13 11.03 -1.30
CA VAL A 54 -0.13 10.12 -0.72
C VAL A 54 0.36 9.07 -1.73
N ALA A 55 -0.14 9.11 -2.96
CA ALA A 55 0.21 8.20 -4.04
C ALA A 55 1.53 8.63 -4.72
N GLU A 56 2.58 8.75 -3.91
CA GLU A 56 3.91 9.15 -4.38
C GLU A 56 4.72 7.90 -4.76
N PRO A 57 5.35 7.87 -5.95
CA PRO A 57 6.19 6.75 -6.34
C PRO A 57 7.45 6.67 -5.48
N LEU A 58 7.91 5.44 -5.21
CA LEU A 58 9.22 5.22 -4.61
C LEU A 58 10.30 5.35 -5.70
N GLU A 59 10.86 6.54 -5.85
CA GLU A 59 11.95 6.78 -6.77
C GLU A 59 13.32 6.48 -6.13
N VAL A 60 14.19 5.84 -6.90
CA VAL A 60 15.60 5.68 -6.55
C VAL A 60 16.37 6.87 -7.12
N ILE A 61 16.75 7.81 -6.26
CA ILE A 61 17.50 9.00 -6.64
C ILE A 61 18.94 8.60 -6.93
N ALA A 62 19.38 8.83 -8.17
CA ALA A 62 20.68 8.37 -8.65
C ALA A 62 21.88 8.95 -7.88
N PHE A 63 21.76 10.09 -7.20
CA PHE A 63 22.81 10.71 -6.39
C PHE A 63 22.27 11.51 -5.19
N PRO A 64 22.93 11.47 -4.02
CA PRO A 64 24.11 10.66 -3.69
C PRO A 64 23.78 9.18 -3.49
N ARG A 65 24.70 8.28 -3.86
CA ARG A 65 24.58 6.83 -3.61
C ARG A 65 25.37 6.41 -2.36
N PRO A 66 24.94 5.34 -1.65
CA PRO A 66 23.71 4.58 -1.88
C PRO A 66 22.47 5.27 -1.31
N GLN A 67 21.30 5.07 -1.94
CA GLN A 67 20.02 5.36 -1.29
C GLN A 67 19.71 4.25 -0.29
N VAL A 68 19.45 4.63 0.97
CA VAL A 68 19.17 3.68 2.05
C VAL A 68 17.67 3.66 2.31
N ILE A 69 17.06 2.47 2.23
CA ILE A 69 15.64 2.24 2.51
C ILE A 69 15.54 1.40 3.79
N LEU A 70 14.96 1.99 4.85
CA LEU A 70 14.69 1.29 6.10
C LEU A 70 13.23 0.81 6.14
N VAL A 71 13.03 -0.50 6.18
CA VAL A 71 11.68 -1.10 6.26
C VAL A 71 11.32 -1.36 7.73
N VAL A 72 10.31 -0.66 8.22
CA VAL A 72 9.81 -0.75 9.61
C VAL A 72 8.37 -1.25 9.67
N GLY A 73 7.96 -1.79 10.81
CA GLY A 73 6.60 -2.30 11.03
C GLY A 73 6.53 -3.44 12.03
N VAL A 74 5.33 -3.83 12.43
CA VAL A 74 5.10 -4.88 13.45
C VAL A 74 5.42 -6.29 12.91
N ASN A 75 5.49 -7.27 13.81
CA ASN A 75 5.71 -8.67 13.43
C ASN A 75 4.54 -9.19 12.57
N GLY A 76 4.85 -10.00 11.56
CA GLY A 76 3.84 -10.57 10.66
C GLY A 76 3.33 -9.64 9.55
N SER A 77 3.70 -8.36 9.54
CA SER A 77 3.28 -7.38 8.49
C SER A 77 3.90 -7.58 7.10
N GLY A 78 4.76 -8.61 6.93
CA GLY A 78 5.35 -8.93 5.63
C GLY A 78 6.66 -8.21 5.29
N LYS A 79 7.31 -7.49 6.22
CA LYS A 79 8.55 -6.71 6.00
C LYS A 79 9.62 -7.44 5.17
N THR A 80 10.06 -8.62 5.61
CA THR A 80 11.14 -9.37 4.95
C THR A 80 10.75 -9.79 3.53
N THR A 81 9.49 -10.18 3.32
CA THR A 81 8.97 -10.50 1.99
C THR A 81 8.89 -9.26 1.10
N THR A 82 8.52 -8.11 1.65
CA THR A 82 8.53 -6.82 0.92
C THR A 82 9.93 -6.39 0.55
N ILE A 83 10.92 -6.55 1.44
CA ILE A 83 12.34 -6.30 1.14
C ILE A 83 12.79 -7.15 -0.06
N ALA A 84 12.45 -8.43 -0.08
CA ALA A 84 12.79 -9.32 -1.20
C ALA A 84 12.15 -8.88 -2.53
N LYS A 85 10.88 -8.46 -2.50
CA LYS A 85 10.18 -7.94 -3.69
C LYS A 85 10.80 -6.64 -4.20
N LEU A 86 11.18 -5.73 -3.29
CA LEU A 86 11.86 -4.48 -3.66
C LEU A 86 13.24 -4.75 -4.23
N ALA A 87 14.01 -5.69 -3.65
CA ALA A 87 15.31 -6.08 -4.20
C ALA A 87 15.18 -6.60 -5.63
N HIS A 88 14.23 -7.50 -5.88
CA HIS A 88 13.96 -8.01 -7.23
C HIS A 88 13.53 -6.90 -8.20
N LEU A 89 12.61 -6.01 -7.78
CA LEU A 89 12.16 -4.88 -8.60
C LEU A 89 13.32 -3.94 -8.98
N PHE A 90 14.24 -3.68 -8.06
CA PHE A 90 15.39 -2.81 -8.33
C PHE A 90 16.44 -3.48 -9.21
N GLU A 91 16.67 -4.79 -9.06
CA GLU A 91 17.52 -5.56 -9.97
C GLU A 91 16.93 -5.60 -11.40
N GLU A 92 15.59 -5.74 -11.55
CA GLU A 92 14.90 -5.62 -12.85
C GLU A 92 15.04 -4.22 -13.48
N GLN A 93 15.36 -3.21 -12.68
CA GLN A 93 15.63 -1.83 -13.10
C GLN A 93 17.14 -1.54 -13.25
N ASP A 94 17.98 -2.58 -13.26
CA ASP A 94 19.45 -2.51 -13.38
C ASP A 94 20.15 -1.77 -12.23
N TYR A 95 19.52 -1.64 -11.06
CA TYR A 95 20.19 -1.13 -9.85
C TYR A 95 20.92 -2.24 -9.10
N SER A 96 22.11 -1.91 -8.59
CA SER A 96 22.81 -2.78 -7.63
C SER A 96 22.16 -2.69 -6.26
N VAL A 97 21.72 -3.82 -5.71
CA VAL A 97 21.09 -3.89 -4.38
C VAL A 97 22.03 -4.53 -3.36
N LEU A 98 21.94 -4.09 -2.09
CA LEU A 98 22.57 -4.72 -0.93
C LEU A 98 21.51 -4.90 0.16
N LEU A 99 21.39 -6.12 0.71
CA LEU A 99 20.47 -6.42 1.79
C LEU A 99 21.17 -6.39 3.15
N ALA A 100 20.80 -5.42 3.99
CA ALA A 100 21.31 -5.30 5.35
C ALA A 100 20.37 -5.98 6.37
N ALA A 101 20.87 -6.99 7.09
CA ALA A 101 20.13 -7.68 8.12
C ALA A 101 20.00 -6.85 9.42
N GLY A 102 19.00 -5.98 9.49
CA GLY A 102 18.73 -5.13 10.66
C GLY A 102 17.83 -5.74 11.74
N ASP A 103 17.10 -6.82 11.44
CA ASP A 103 16.23 -7.52 12.41
C ASP A 103 17.03 -8.56 13.19
N THR A 104 17.71 -8.10 14.25
CA THR A 104 18.59 -8.94 15.09
C THR A 104 17.90 -9.55 16.30
N PHE A 105 16.65 -9.16 16.57
CA PHE A 105 15.88 -9.66 17.71
C PHE A 105 15.21 -11.00 17.40
N ARG A 106 14.73 -11.19 16.16
CA ARG A 106 14.06 -12.42 15.73
C ARG A 106 15.10 -13.41 15.22
N ALA A 107 15.27 -14.53 15.93
CA ALA A 107 16.27 -15.55 15.62
C ALA A 107 16.33 -15.96 14.14
N ALA A 108 15.18 -16.14 13.48
CA ALA A 108 15.11 -16.58 12.10
C ALA A 108 15.09 -15.45 11.05
N ALA A 109 15.08 -14.17 11.45
CA ALA A 109 14.92 -13.07 10.50
C ALA A 109 16.16 -12.88 9.61
N ILE A 110 17.35 -13.07 10.17
CA ILE A 110 18.62 -13.04 9.43
C ILE A 110 18.66 -14.17 8.40
N ASP A 111 18.37 -15.42 8.81
CA ASP A 111 18.34 -16.57 7.91
C ASP A 111 17.29 -16.43 6.81
N GLN A 112 16.11 -15.90 7.14
CA GLN A 112 15.06 -15.63 6.16
C GLN A 112 15.51 -14.59 5.13
N LEU A 113 16.16 -13.51 5.57
CA LEU A 113 16.67 -12.49 4.66
C LEU A 113 17.78 -13.05 3.77
N LYS A 114 18.66 -13.89 4.31
CA LYS A 114 19.72 -14.56 3.55
C LYS A 114 19.17 -15.44 2.42
N ILE A 115 18.13 -16.22 2.69
CA ILE A 115 17.46 -17.03 1.65
C ILE A 115 16.93 -16.14 0.52
N TRP A 116 16.44 -14.93 0.83
CA TRP A 116 15.98 -14.00 -0.18
C TRP A 116 17.13 -13.34 -0.95
N ALA A 117 18.23 -13.01 -0.27
CA ALA A 117 19.45 -12.50 -0.89
C ALA A 117 19.99 -13.52 -1.93
N ASP A 118 20.11 -14.78 -1.52
CA ASP A 118 20.57 -15.89 -2.38
C ASP A 118 19.65 -16.10 -3.59
N ARG A 119 18.32 -15.96 -3.41
CA ARG A 119 17.33 -16.09 -4.49
C ARG A 119 17.37 -14.93 -5.48
N ALA A 120 17.62 -13.72 -4.98
CA ALA A 120 17.69 -12.52 -5.82
C ALA A 120 19.08 -12.33 -6.44
N GLY A 121 20.11 -13.05 -5.98
CA GLY A 121 21.48 -12.91 -6.46
C GLY A 121 22.17 -11.64 -5.94
N VAL A 122 21.70 -11.09 -4.82
CA VAL A 122 22.19 -9.83 -4.25
C VAL A 122 23.00 -10.09 -2.97
N PRO A 123 24.03 -9.27 -2.67
CA PRO A 123 24.81 -9.36 -1.44
C PRO A 123 24.01 -9.00 -0.17
#